data_AF-A0A9E4GDI8-F1
#
_entry.id   AF-A0A9E4GDI8-F1
#
_cell.length_a   1.000
_cell.length_b   1.000
_cell.length_c   1.000
_cell.angle_alpha   90.00
_cell.angle_beta   90.00
_cell.angle_gamma   90.00
#
_symmetry.space_group_name_H-M   'P 1'
#
loop_
_entity.id
_entity.type
_entity.pdbx_description
1 polymer ?
#
loop_
_entity_poly.entity_id
_entity_poly.type
_entity_poly.pdbx_seq_one_letter_code
_entity_poly.pdbx_strand_id
1 'polypeptide(L)'
;MLAFPPDWTFFCQIVLFLVLWAVLRRVLFEPNLVLLANREHNSAGALQEATQIKADAEVKGQEYRTQLAEARSGAMQEVDAVYREAQEQSRELIEQAREESSQTLAQLRQSLEREIAEARHDLEQRIPDFSNEIAARLLGRSLT
;
A
#
# COMPACT_ATOMS: atom_id res chain seq x y z
N MET A 1 -36.23 -4.69 99.00
CA MET A 1 -35.47 -3.79 98.09
C MET A 1 -34.23 -4.55 97.65
N LEU A 2 -34.14 -4.94 96.37
CA LEU A 2 -33.00 -5.70 95.85
C LEU A 2 -31.73 -4.84 95.90
N ALA A 3 -30.84 -5.12 96.84
CA ALA A 3 -29.49 -4.61 96.83
C ALA A 3 -28.65 -5.55 95.95
N PHE A 4 -28.28 -5.09 94.75
CA PHE A 4 -27.16 -5.63 93.99
C PHE A 4 -25.89 -4.96 94.50
N PRO A 5 -25.06 -5.61 95.33
CA PRO A 5 -23.69 -5.14 95.50
C PRO A 5 -22.92 -5.39 94.18
N PRO A 6 -21.99 -4.50 93.78
CA PRO A 6 -21.07 -4.79 92.70
C PRO A 6 -20.06 -5.84 93.19
N ASP A 7 -20.41 -7.12 93.06
CA ASP A 7 -19.50 -8.22 93.36
C ASP A 7 -18.35 -8.27 92.34
N TRP A 8 -17.19 -8.78 92.76
CA TRP A 8 -15.99 -8.98 91.93
C TRP A 8 -16.30 -9.74 90.61
N THR A 9 -17.30 -10.61 90.65
CA THR A 9 -17.87 -11.33 89.51
C THR A 9 -18.41 -10.41 88.41
N PHE A 10 -19.01 -9.26 88.74
CA PHE A 10 -19.47 -8.28 87.76
C PHE A 10 -18.29 -7.67 86.99
N PHE A 11 -17.19 -7.37 87.69
CA PHE A 11 -15.96 -6.89 87.08
C PHE A 11 -15.32 -7.96 86.19
N CYS A 12 -15.26 -9.21 86.65
CA CYS A 12 -14.83 -10.34 85.81
C CYS A 12 -15.70 -10.53 84.57
N GLN A 13 -17.02 -10.34 84.68
CA GLN A 13 -17.93 -10.47 83.54
C GLN A 13 -17.76 -9.34 82.52
N ILE A 14 -17.50 -8.11 82.96
CA ILE A 14 -17.13 -7.01 82.05
C ILE A 14 -15.81 -7.31 81.34
N VAL A 15 -14.79 -7.78 82.06
CA VAL A 15 -13.51 -8.14 81.46
C VAL A 15 -13.69 -9.27 80.44
N LEU A 16 -14.47 -10.30 80.77
CA LEU A 16 -14.77 -11.40 79.85
C LEU A 16 -15.52 -10.90 78.60
N PHE A 17 -16.48 -10.00 78.77
CA PHE A 17 -17.21 -9.38 77.65
C PHE A 17 -16.28 -8.56 76.75
N LEU A 18 -15.38 -7.76 77.33
CA LEU A 18 -14.42 -6.97 76.55
C LEU A 18 -13.42 -7.85 75.80
N VAL A 19 -12.94 -8.94 76.42
CA VAL A 19 -12.08 -9.92 75.75
C VAL A 19 -12.84 -10.61 74.62
N LEU A 20 -14.07 -11.06 74.86
CA LEU A 20 -14.93 -11.65 73.84
C LEU A 20 -15.16 -10.67 72.68
N TRP A 21 -15.51 -9.41 72.98
CA TRP A 21 -15.72 -8.37 71.98
C TRP A 21 -14.46 -8.09 71.15
N ALA A 22 -13.28 -8.04 71.78
CA ALA A 22 -12.02 -7.86 71.09
C ALA A 22 -11.71 -9.03 70.14
N VAL A 23 -11.94 -10.27 70.60
CA VAL A 23 -11.79 -11.47 69.76
C VAL A 23 -12.80 -11.43 68.61
N LEU A 24 -14.06 -11.10 68.88
CA LEU A 24 -15.12 -11.03 67.88
C LEU A 24 -14.82 -9.96 66.81
N ARG A 25 -14.34 -8.80 67.23
CA ARG A 25 -13.91 -7.70 66.34
C ARG A 25 -12.81 -8.15 65.39
N ARG A 26 -11.78 -8.83 65.92
CA ARG A 26 -10.63 -9.32 65.14
C ARG A 26 -11.00 -10.48 64.21
N VAL A 27 -11.83 -11.41 64.67
CA VAL A 27 -12.11 -12.69 63.98
C VAL A 27 -13.31 -12.62 63.04
N LEU A 28 -14.32 -11.79 63.31
CA LEU A 28 -15.53 -11.73 62.46
C LEU A 28 -15.61 -10.45 61.65
N PHE A 29 -15.39 -9.28 62.24
CA PHE A 29 -15.68 -8.02 61.52
C PHE A 29 -14.66 -7.70 60.42
N GLU A 30 -13.36 -7.80 60.70
CA GLU A 30 -12.34 -7.56 59.68
C GLU A 30 -12.42 -8.53 58.48
N PRO A 31 -12.43 -9.87 58.67
CA PRO A 31 -12.43 -10.78 57.52
C PRO A 31 -13.75 -10.76 56.76
N ASN A 32 -14.90 -10.50 57.39
CA ASN A 32 -16.16 -10.37 56.66
C ASN A 32 -16.16 -9.12 55.77
N LEU A 33 -15.69 -7.96 56.27
CA LEU A 33 -15.63 -6.75 55.45
C LEU A 33 -14.67 -6.91 54.26
N VAL A 34 -13.51 -7.54 54.47
CA VAL A 34 -12.56 -7.86 53.39
C VAL A 34 -13.18 -8.80 52.35
N LEU A 35 -13.95 -9.80 52.78
CA LEU A 35 -14.62 -10.74 51.87
C LEU A 35 -15.69 -10.04 51.02
N LEU A 36 -16.49 -9.13 51.60
CA LEU A 36 -17.46 -8.34 50.84
C LEU A 36 -16.76 -7.42 49.85
N ALA A 37 -15.72 -6.69 50.28
CA ALA A 37 -14.94 -5.81 49.40
C ALA A 37 -14.27 -6.58 48.25
N ASN A 38 -13.72 -7.77 48.51
CA ASN A 38 -13.14 -8.62 47.46
C ASN A 38 -14.18 -9.11 46.45
N ARG A 39 -15.41 -9.43 46.88
CA ARG A 39 -16.48 -9.86 45.96
C ARG A 39 -16.94 -8.72 45.07
N GLU A 40 -17.08 -7.52 45.64
CA GLU A 40 -17.43 -6.31 44.92
C GLU A 40 -16.32 -5.93 43.93
N HIS A 41 -15.06 -5.95 44.38
CA HIS A 41 -13.90 -5.68 43.54
C HIS A 41 -13.73 -6.70 42.41
N ASN A 42 -13.89 -8.00 42.68
CA ASN A 42 -13.77 -9.02 41.64
C ASN A 42 -14.90 -8.93 40.61
N SER A 43 -16.12 -8.64 41.04
CA SER A 43 -17.27 -8.52 40.13
C SER A 43 -17.18 -7.25 39.27
N ALA A 44 -16.87 -6.11 39.91
CA ALA A 44 -16.70 -4.84 39.21
C ALA A 44 -15.44 -4.85 38.32
N GLY A 45 -14.34 -5.42 38.81
CA GLY A 45 -13.09 -5.56 38.08
C GLY A 45 -13.23 -6.46 36.85
N ALA A 46 -13.89 -7.61 36.97
CA ALA A 46 -14.14 -8.50 35.83
C ALA A 46 -15.06 -7.83 34.78
N LEU A 47 -16.07 -7.06 35.22
CA LEU A 47 -16.92 -6.31 34.29
C LEU A 47 -16.13 -5.21 33.57
N GLN A 48 -15.30 -4.47 34.31
CA GLN A 48 -14.45 -3.42 33.76
C GLN A 48 -13.43 -3.99 32.77
N GLU A 49 -12.75 -5.08 33.13
CA GLU A 49 -11.81 -5.77 32.25
C GLU A 49 -12.50 -6.29 30.98
N ALA A 50 -13.69 -6.88 31.11
CA ALA A 50 -14.47 -7.32 29.95
C ALA A 50 -14.86 -6.15 29.03
N THR A 51 -15.22 -4.99 29.60
CA THR A 51 -15.52 -3.79 28.80
C THR A 51 -14.27 -3.22 28.12
N GLN A 52 -13.12 -3.22 28.80
CA GLN A 52 -11.85 -2.77 28.23
C GLN A 52 -11.40 -3.69 27.09
N ILE A 53 -11.47 -5.01 27.28
CA ILE A 53 -11.12 -5.98 26.24
C ILE A 53 -12.01 -5.80 25.00
N LYS A 54 -13.31 -5.55 25.18
CA LYS A 54 -14.22 -5.27 24.07
C LYS A 54 -13.87 -3.96 23.35
N ALA A 55 -13.62 -2.89 24.10
CA ALA A 55 -13.23 -1.60 23.53
C ALA A 55 -11.90 -1.72 22.75
N ASP A 56 -10.90 -2.38 23.32
CA ASP A 56 -9.61 -2.61 22.67
C ASP A 56 -9.74 -3.47 21.41
N ALA A 57 -10.62 -4.49 21.44
CA ALA A 57 -10.91 -5.32 20.27
C ALA A 57 -11.60 -4.51 19.16
N GLU A 58 -12.52 -3.61 19.51
CA GLU A 58 -13.17 -2.72 18.55
C GLU A 58 -12.17 -1.72 17.95
N VAL A 59 -11.32 -1.10 18.77
CA VAL A 59 -10.29 -0.17 18.31
C VAL A 59 -9.31 -0.87 17.38
N LYS A 60 -8.75 -2.02 17.78
CA LYS A 60 -7.85 -2.81 16.92
C LYS A 60 -8.55 -3.29 15.65
N GLY A 61 -9.84 -3.65 15.74
CA GLY A 61 -10.64 -4.03 14.59
C GLY A 61 -10.84 -2.88 13.60
N GLN A 62 -11.06 -1.66 14.10
CA GLN A 62 -11.15 -0.46 13.26
C GLN A 62 -9.79 -0.11 12.64
N GLU A 63 -8.71 -0.10 13.42
CA GLU A 63 -7.36 0.15 12.92
C GLU A 63 -6.97 -0.85 11.81
N TYR A 64 -7.25 -2.14 12.01
CA TYR A 64 -6.99 -3.17 11.01
C TYR A 64 -7.79 -2.94 9.72
N ARG A 65 -9.07 -2.56 9.83
CA ARG A 65 -9.90 -2.24 8.65
C ARG A 65 -9.39 -1.01 7.91
N THR A 66 -8.96 0.01 8.64
CA THR A 66 -8.39 1.24 8.07
C THR A 66 -7.08 0.94 7.35
N GLN A 67 -6.16 0.21 7.98
CA GLN A 67 -4.89 -0.21 7.35
C GLN A 67 -5.13 -1.05 6.09
N LEU A 68 -6.12 -1.96 6.13
CA LEU A 68 -6.48 -2.75 4.96
C LEU A 68 -7.05 -1.90 3.83
N ALA A 69 -7.88 -0.90 4.14
CA ALA A 69 -8.42 0.02 3.16
C ALA A 69 -7.32 0.89 2.53
N GLU A 70 -6.40 1.40 3.36
CA GLU A 70 -5.26 2.19 2.93
C GLU A 70 -4.31 1.37 2.04
N ALA A 71 -3.96 0.14 2.45
CA ALA A 71 -3.13 -0.75 1.65
C ALA A 71 -3.77 -1.09 0.29
N ARG A 72 -5.10 -1.32 0.25
CA ARG A 72 -5.83 -1.52 -1.01
C ARG A 72 -5.83 -0.29 -1.89
N SER A 73 -6.02 0.88 -1.31
CA SER A 73 -5.96 2.15 -2.04
C SER A 73 -4.56 2.40 -2.60
N GLY A 74 -3.51 2.15 -1.81
CA GLY A 74 -2.11 2.28 -2.24
C GLY A 74 -1.78 1.32 -3.39
N ALA A 75 -2.18 0.05 -3.28
CA ALA A 75 -1.98 -0.93 -4.35
C ALA A 75 -2.71 -0.53 -5.65
N MET A 76 -3.95 -0.02 -5.56
CA MET A 76 -4.68 0.45 -6.73
C MET A 76 -3.99 1.65 -7.39
N GLN A 77 -3.48 2.59 -6.60
CA GLN A 77 -2.74 3.75 -7.10
C GLN A 77 -1.43 3.34 -7.78
N GLU A 78 -0.71 2.37 -7.22
CA GLU A 78 0.52 1.85 -7.82
C GLU A 78 0.23 1.14 -9.15
N VAL A 79 -0.81 0.31 -9.21
CA VAL A 79 -1.26 -0.32 -10.46
C VAL A 79 -1.63 0.72 -11.51
N ASP A 80 -2.42 1.74 -11.13
CA ASP A 80 -2.79 2.82 -12.03
C ASP A 80 -1.57 3.62 -12.52
N ALA A 81 -0.58 3.85 -11.65
CA ALA A 81 0.67 4.52 -12.03
C ALA A 81 1.47 3.70 -13.05
N VAL A 82 1.63 2.39 -12.81
CA VAL A 82 2.31 1.49 -13.74
C VAL A 82 1.58 1.43 -15.09
N TYR A 83 0.25 1.38 -15.10
CA TYR A 83 -0.52 1.42 -16.35
C TYR A 83 -0.33 2.73 -17.12
N ARG A 84 -0.32 3.88 -16.44
CA ARG A 84 -0.08 5.18 -17.07
C ARG A 84 1.34 5.26 -17.64
N GLU A 85 2.34 4.85 -16.87
CA GLU A 85 3.72 4.83 -17.34
C GLU A 85 3.89 3.92 -18.56
N ALA A 86 3.31 2.71 -18.53
CA ALA A 86 3.33 1.81 -19.67
C ALA A 86 2.63 2.40 -20.91
N GLN A 87 1.53 3.13 -20.72
CA GLN A 87 0.82 3.82 -21.81
C GLN A 87 1.65 4.97 -22.38
N GLU A 88 2.33 5.75 -21.54
CA GLU A 88 3.23 6.83 -21.96
C GLU A 88 4.43 6.27 -22.73
N GLN A 89 5.11 5.25 -22.21
CA GLN A 89 6.21 4.57 -22.89
C GLN A 89 5.78 3.97 -24.23
N SER A 90 4.60 3.33 -24.28
CA SER A 90 4.06 2.81 -25.54
C SER A 90 3.80 3.92 -26.55
N ARG A 91 3.31 5.08 -26.10
CA ARG A 91 3.07 6.23 -26.98
C ARG A 91 4.38 6.81 -27.49
N GLU A 92 5.38 6.96 -26.63
CA GLU A 92 6.71 7.43 -27.02
C GLU A 92 7.37 6.50 -28.02
N LEU A 93 7.32 5.18 -27.81
CA LEU A 93 7.84 4.19 -28.75
C LEU A 93 7.17 4.27 -30.13
N ILE A 94 5.85 4.43 -30.17
CA ILE A 94 5.12 4.57 -31.43
C ILE A 94 5.51 5.86 -32.14
N GLU A 95 5.65 6.97 -31.40
CA GLU A 95 6.05 8.25 -31.99
C GLU A 95 7.48 8.20 -32.51
N GLN A 96 8.41 7.63 -31.75
CA GLN A 96 9.80 7.40 -32.20
C GLN A 96 9.86 6.54 -33.46
N ALA A 97 9.14 5.41 -33.49
CA ALA A 97 9.10 4.54 -34.66
C ALA A 97 8.51 5.27 -35.90
N ARG A 98 7.52 6.14 -35.69
CA ARG A 98 6.94 6.96 -36.75
C ARG A 98 7.91 8.01 -37.25
N GLU A 99 8.65 8.64 -36.35
CA GLU A 99 9.67 9.64 -36.68
C GLU A 99 10.82 9.00 -37.46
N GLU A 100 11.35 7.87 -36.98
CA GLU A 100 12.38 7.07 -37.68
C GLU A 100 11.91 6.62 -39.07
N SER A 101 10.67 6.14 -39.20
CA SER A 101 10.10 5.77 -40.49
C SER A 101 10.02 6.98 -41.43
N SER A 102 9.64 8.16 -40.92
CA SER A 102 9.54 9.38 -41.72
C SER A 102 10.91 9.87 -42.20
N GLN A 103 11.92 9.81 -41.33
CA GLN A 103 13.31 10.16 -41.65
C GLN A 103 13.88 9.19 -42.68
N THR A 104 13.67 7.89 -42.50
CA THR A 104 14.10 6.86 -43.46
C THR A 104 13.47 7.09 -44.83
N LEU A 105 12.16 7.38 -44.87
CA LEU A 105 11.46 7.66 -46.13
C LEU A 105 11.99 8.93 -46.82
N ALA A 106 12.32 9.97 -46.05
CA ALA A 106 12.90 11.20 -46.57
C ALA A 106 14.31 10.96 -47.15
N GLN A 107 15.15 10.21 -46.44
CA GLN A 107 16.48 9.81 -46.91
C GLN A 107 16.40 8.98 -48.20
N LEU A 108 15.48 8.01 -48.25
CA LEU A 108 15.29 7.15 -49.42
C LEU A 108 14.83 7.95 -50.65
N ARG A 109 13.95 8.94 -50.46
CA ARG A 109 13.54 9.86 -51.53
C ARG A 109 14.71 10.68 -52.04
N GLN A 110 15.54 11.20 -51.13
CA GLN A 110 16.71 11.98 -51.51
C GLN A 110 17.75 11.14 -52.26
N SER A 111 17.98 9.88 -51.86
CA SER A 111 18.89 8.98 -52.58
C SER A 111 18.35 8.62 -53.95
N LEU A 112 17.05 8.33 -54.07
CA LEU A 112 16.39 8.07 -55.36
C LEU A 112 16.48 9.26 -56.31
N GLU A 113 16.25 10.48 -55.83
CA GLU A 113 16.40 11.68 -56.66
C GLU A 113 17.83 11.84 -57.18
N ARG A 114 18.84 11.53 -56.34
CA ARG A 114 20.25 11.53 -56.76
C ARG A 114 20.55 10.44 -57.79
N GLU A 115 20.11 9.20 -57.55
CA GLU A 115 20.30 8.09 -58.49
C GLU A 115 19.63 8.38 -59.85
N ILE A 116 18.43 8.95 -59.84
CA ILE A 116 17.73 9.34 -61.09
C ILE A 116 18.51 10.42 -61.84
N ALA A 117 19.05 11.42 -61.13
CA ALA A 117 19.84 12.47 -61.74
C ALA A 117 21.15 11.91 -62.33
N GLU A 118 21.82 11.01 -61.62
CA GLU A 118 23.06 10.36 -62.06
C GLU A 118 22.81 9.44 -63.26
N ALA A 119 21.77 8.60 -63.21
CA ALA A 119 21.38 7.74 -64.34
C ALA A 119 20.98 8.53 -65.58
N ARG A 120 20.32 9.69 -65.42
CA ARG A 120 20.03 10.60 -66.54
C ARG A 120 21.31 11.18 -67.13
N HIS A 121 22.25 11.61 -66.29
CA HIS A 121 23.53 12.13 -66.75
C HIS A 121 24.34 11.09 -67.53
N ASP A 122 24.40 9.85 -67.03
CA ASP A 122 25.05 8.74 -67.71
C ASP A 122 24.39 8.40 -69.05
N LEU A 123 23.04 8.44 -69.12
CA LEU A 123 22.34 8.28 -70.39
C LEU A 123 22.70 9.38 -71.37
N GLU A 124 22.68 10.64 -70.95
CA GLU A 124 23.04 11.79 -71.78
C GLU A 124 24.46 11.66 -72.37
N GLN A 125 25.43 11.21 -71.57
CA GLN A 125 26.79 10.94 -72.04
C GLN A 125 26.87 9.81 -73.08
N ARG A 126 25.96 8.84 -73.03
CA ARG A 126 25.92 7.68 -73.96
C ARG A 126 25.09 7.93 -75.23
N ILE A 127 24.27 8.98 -75.27
CA ILE A 127 23.49 9.35 -76.48
C ILE A 127 24.36 9.50 -77.75
N PRO A 128 25.56 10.13 -77.72
CA PRO A 128 26.43 10.25 -78.88
C PRO A 128 26.91 8.89 -79.41
N ASP A 129 27.29 7.98 -78.50
CA ASP A 129 27.75 6.64 -78.85
C ASP A 129 26.64 5.81 -79.50
N PHE A 130 25.43 5.85 -78.93
CA PHE A 130 24.26 5.21 -79.53
C PHE A 130 23.89 5.82 -80.90
N SER A 131 24.00 7.14 -81.03
CA SER A 131 23.72 7.83 -82.30
C SER A 131 24.71 7.43 -83.38
N ASN A 132 25.99 7.30 -83.03
CA ASN A 132 27.05 6.82 -83.92
C ASN A 132 26.84 5.36 -84.31
N GLU A 133 26.45 4.49 -83.37
CA GLU A 133 26.17 3.08 -83.64
C GLU A 133 24.97 2.89 -84.60
N ILE A 134 23.90 3.66 -84.40
CA ILE A 134 22.73 3.66 -85.28
C ILE A 134 23.11 4.18 -86.67
N ALA A 135 23.83 5.30 -86.75
CA ALA A 135 24.29 5.86 -88.03
C ALA A 135 25.20 4.87 -88.79
N ALA A 136 26.11 4.19 -88.09
CA ALA A 136 26.97 3.16 -88.67
C ALA A 136 26.17 1.95 -89.19
N ARG A 137 25.12 1.51 -88.49
CA ARG A 137 24.23 0.43 -88.96
C ARG A 137 23.37 0.82 -90.15
N LEU A 138 22.85 2.05 -90.20
CA LEU A 138 21.99 2.55 -91.28
C LEU A 138 22.79 2.85 -92.56
N LEU A 139 24.03 3.34 -92.43
CA LEU A 139 24.90 3.67 -93.56
C LEU A 139 25.76 2.48 -94.03
N GLY A 140 25.70 1.34 -93.34
CA GLY A 140 26.42 0.10 -93.72
C GLY A 140 27.95 0.22 -93.69
N ARG A 141 28.50 1.29 -93.11
CA ARG A 141 29.94 1.54 -93.01
C ARG A 141 30.23 2.33 -91.74
N SER A 142 31.16 1.83 -90.93
CA SER A 142 31.64 2.49 -89.72
C SER A 142 32.23 3.85 -90.06
N LEU A 143 31.70 4.92 -89.47
CA LEU A 143 32.34 6.23 -89.47
C LEU A 143 33.37 6.23 -88.34
N THR A 144 34.64 6.31 -88.74
CA THR A 144 35.80 6.64 -87.92
C THR A 144 35.71 8.04 -87.35
#